data_AF-A0A932GAR2-F1
#
_entry.id   AF-A0A932GAR2-F1
#
_cell.length_a   1.000
_cell.length_b   1.000
_cell.length_c   1.000
_cell.angle_alpha   90.00
_cell.angle_beta   90.00
_cell.angle_gamma   90.00
#
_symmetry.space_group_name_H-M   'P 1'
#
loop_
_entity.id
_entity.type
_entity.pdbx_description
1 polymer ?
#
loop_
_entity_poly.entity_id
_entity_poly.type
_entity_poly.pdbx_seq_one_letter_code
_entity_poly.pdbx_strand_id
1 'polypeptide(L)'
;MPDRKELILQRLADEGAKTAAFFGGLPADSPQWQQQVYLTGPLWRVRDVLAHFVSAERTFAHFGRDILGGGPGAPDDFVIDEFNATQVAGLRDVPTADLVAQFEAARADVVGIVQGMTDADFDRIGRHPWFGRAPLANMLKLIYRHNIIHQRDIAKALETSRPVPHVDAQPAGGPPMSSRLDTVRQTILADHAASMDIFNGLTAEQWSTPVPSDEGAQWTARDVLAHLAVSEEGQLGQITRLLAGGVTVPDDFDLNRFNRRSVQKQADKSAEDLLKDIRLGHAKVIAGLNSIAEEELDKSGRHARGDVITVEQFFKRITEHRRRHAEQIRQAVMG
;
A
#
# COMPACT_ATOMS: atom_id res chain seq x y z
N MET A 1 14.57 -3.60 21.16
CA MET A 1 13.67 -3.02 20.14
C MET A 1 12.40 -2.63 20.86
N PRO A 2 11.79 -1.45 20.59
CA PRO A 2 10.55 -1.07 21.26
C PRO A 2 9.46 -2.10 20.95
N ASP A 3 8.60 -2.38 21.94
CA ASP A 3 7.41 -3.20 21.73
C ASP A 3 6.51 -2.55 20.65
N ARG A 4 5.80 -3.36 19.85
CA ARG A 4 4.95 -2.85 18.76
C ARG A 4 3.89 -1.88 19.28
N LYS A 5 3.38 -2.12 20.49
CA LYS A 5 2.43 -1.25 21.19
C LYS A 5 3.07 0.10 21.51
N GLU A 6 4.27 0.09 22.10
CA GLU A 6 5.02 1.31 22.42
C GLU A 6 5.29 2.14 21.17
N LEU A 7 5.71 1.50 20.07
CA LEU A 7 5.96 2.20 18.82
C LEU A 7 4.68 2.84 18.26
N ILE A 8 3.55 2.12 18.24
CA ILE A 8 2.29 2.67 17.75
C ILE A 8 1.81 3.83 18.64
N LEU A 9 1.87 3.68 19.96
CA LEU A 9 1.52 4.74 20.91
C LEU A 9 2.38 5.98 20.72
N GLN A 10 3.69 5.80 20.62
CA GLN A 10 4.62 6.89 20.39
C GLN A 10 4.29 7.62 19.07
N ARG A 11 4.09 6.87 17.97
CA ARG A 11 3.79 7.47 16.67
C ARG A 11 2.44 8.19 16.65
N LEU A 12 1.41 7.64 17.30
CA LEU A 12 0.11 8.30 17.44
C LEU A 12 0.23 9.58 18.29
N ALA A 13 0.93 9.54 19.42
CA ALA A 13 1.11 10.72 20.26
C ALA A 13 1.92 11.81 19.53
N ASP A 14 3.11 11.47 19.05
CA ASP A 14 4.06 12.42 18.46
C ASP A 14 3.49 13.07 17.19
N GLU A 15 2.96 12.28 16.26
CA GLU A 15 2.43 12.81 15.00
C GLU A 15 1.08 13.52 15.21
N GLY A 16 0.32 13.13 16.25
CA GLY A 16 -0.90 13.83 16.66
C GLY A 16 -0.60 15.22 17.19
N ALA A 17 0.35 15.33 18.11
CA ALA A 17 0.80 16.60 18.66
C ALA A 17 1.38 17.53 17.57
N LYS A 18 2.18 17.00 16.64
CA LYS A 18 2.66 17.77 15.48
C LYS A 18 1.52 18.27 14.60
N THR A 19 0.50 17.44 14.37
CA THR A 19 -0.68 17.82 13.58
C THR A 19 -1.47 18.93 14.25
N ALA A 20 -1.76 18.79 15.54
CA ALA A 20 -2.45 19.81 16.32
C ALA A 20 -1.66 21.12 16.39
N ALA A 21 -0.35 21.06 16.64
CA ALA A 21 0.52 22.23 16.68
C ALA A 21 0.59 22.96 15.32
N PHE A 22 0.63 22.21 14.21
CA PHE A 22 0.62 22.79 12.87
C PHE A 22 -0.66 23.63 12.63
N PHE A 23 -1.83 23.07 12.89
CA PHE A 23 -3.11 23.76 12.68
C PHE A 23 -3.36 24.85 13.73
N GLY A 24 -2.98 24.62 14.99
CA GLY A 24 -3.10 25.60 16.08
C GLY A 24 -2.16 26.80 15.91
N GLY A 25 -1.09 26.66 15.11
CA GLY A 25 -0.21 27.76 14.74
C GLY A 25 -0.78 28.69 13.65
N LEU A 26 -1.89 28.33 12.99
CA LEU A 26 -2.54 29.16 12.00
C LEU A 26 -3.51 30.15 12.67
N PRO A 27 -3.37 31.47 12.50
CA PRO A 27 -4.34 32.45 13.00
C PRO A 27 -5.76 32.14 12.50
N ALA A 28 -6.77 32.38 13.34
CA ALA A 28 -8.16 32.03 13.02
C ALA A 28 -8.70 32.73 11.77
N ASP A 29 -8.23 33.94 11.49
CA ASP A 29 -8.56 34.78 10.34
C ASP A 29 -7.60 34.61 9.16
N SER A 30 -6.64 33.69 9.24
CA SER A 30 -5.63 33.48 8.20
C SER A 30 -6.29 33.08 6.86
N PRO A 31 -5.92 33.72 5.73
CA PRO A 31 -6.40 33.31 4.40
C PRO A 31 -5.93 31.90 4.03
N GLN A 32 -4.91 31.36 4.71
CA GLN A 32 -4.42 30.00 4.51
C GLN A 32 -5.49 28.95 4.76
N TRP A 33 -6.45 29.21 5.67
CA TRP A 33 -7.60 28.32 5.88
C TRP A 33 -8.47 28.13 4.64
N GLN A 34 -8.50 29.14 3.76
CA GLN A 34 -9.27 29.13 2.52
C GLN A 34 -8.48 28.60 1.31
N GLN A 35 -7.18 28.35 1.45
CA GLN A 35 -6.37 27.78 0.39
C GLN A 35 -6.93 26.42 -0.02
N GLN A 36 -7.28 26.26 -1.29
CA GLN A 36 -7.65 24.97 -1.86
C GLN A 36 -6.42 24.07 -1.88
N VAL A 37 -6.57 22.86 -1.34
CA VAL A 37 -5.49 21.87 -1.27
C VAL A 37 -5.49 21.02 -2.53
N TYR A 38 -6.66 20.55 -2.98
CA TYR A 38 -6.74 19.54 -4.04
C TYR A 38 -7.33 20.07 -5.34
N LEU A 39 -6.70 19.69 -6.45
CA LEU A 39 -7.14 20.04 -7.81
C LEU A 39 -8.18 19.06 -8.36
N THR A 40 -8.16 17.83 -7.83
CA THR A 40 -8.99 16.70 -8.26
C THR A 40 -9.64 16.06 -7.03
N GLY A 41 -10.76 15.35 -7.21
CA GLY A 41 -11.52 14.77 -6.09
C GLY A 41 -12.21 15.85 -5.25
N PRO A 42 -12.24 15.72 -3.91
CA PRO A 42 -12.88 16.72 -3.07
C PRO A 42 -12.06 18.01 -3.13
N LEU A 43 -12.65 19.10 -3.64
CA LEU A 43 -12.02 20.44 -3.79
C LEU A 43 -11.85 21.14 -2.43
N TRP A 44 -11.36 20.40 -1.45
CA TRP A 44 -11.22 20.78 -0.06
C TRP A 44 -10.19 21.88 0.13
N ARG A 45 -10.51 22.77 1.06
CA ARG A 45 -9.62 23.80 1.59
C ARG A 45 -8.85 23.23 2.79
N VAL A 46 -7.82 23.94 3.24
CA VAL A 46 -7.05 23.55 4.44
C VAL A 46 -7.96 23.27 5.63
N ARG A 47 -8.99 24.10 5.84
CA ARG A 47 -9.98 23.87 6.91
C ARG A 47 -10.78 22.58 6.78
N ASP A 48 -11.06 22.16 5.55
CA ASP A 48 -11.89 20.99 5.25
C ASP A 48 -11.07 19.72 5.48
N VAL A 49 -9.77 19.76 5.20
CA VAL A 49 -8.84 18.67 5.53
C VAL A 49 -8.72 18.47 7.05
N LEU A 50 -8.72 19.55 7.84
CA LEU A 50 -8.78 19.44 9.31
C LEU A 50 -10.12 18.82 9.77
N ALA A 51 -11.25 19.25 9.19
CA ALA A 51 -12.54 18.64 9.48
C ALA A 51 -12.56 17.13 9.15
N HIS A 52 -11.97 16.76 8.01
CA HIS A 52 -11.77 15.37 7.60
C HIS A 52 -10.92 14.58 8.61
N PHE A 53 -9.84 15.17 9.13
CA PHE A 53 -9.04 14.53 10.17
C PHE A 53 -9.86 14.24 11.44
N VAL A 54 -10.68 15.20 11.89
CA VAL A 54 -11.56 15.01 13.05
C VAL A 54 -12.52 13.84 12.82
N SER A 55 -13.20 13.79 11.67
CA SER A 55 -14.14 12.71 11.37
C SER A 55 -13.45 11.36 11.17
N ALA A 56 -12.28 11.33 10.53
CA ALA A 56 -11.52 10.12 10.30
C ALA A 56 -11.09 9.49 11.63
N GLU A 57 -10.51 10.27 12.56
CA GLU A 57 -10.10 9.78 13.90
C GLU A 57 -11.27 9.15 14.66
N ARG A 58 -12.42 9.82 14.68
CA ARG A 58 -13.64 9.30 15.32
C ARG A 58 -14.11 7.99 14.69
N THR A 59 -14.01 7.90 13.37
CA THR A 59 -14.43 6.72 12.60
C THR A 59 -13.47 5.55 12.83
N PHE A 60 -12.16 5.80 12.87
CA PHE A 60 -11.16 4.82 13.26
C PHE A 60 -11.38 4.32 14.69
N ALA A 61 -11.64 5.22 15.64
CA ALA A 61 -11.95 4.85 17.02
C ALA A 61 -13.24 4.01 17.12
N HIS A 62 -14.26 4.33 16.33
CA HIS A 62 -15.51 3.57 16.27
C HIS A 62 -15.28 2.14 15.76
N PHE A 63 -14.69 1.96 14.57
CA PHE A 63 -14.45 0.63 14.02
C PHE A 63 -13.36 -0.15 14.76
N GLY A 64 -12.39 0.54 15.35
CA GLY A 64 -11.40 -0.07 16.23
C GLY A 64 -12.06 -0.74 17.44
N ARG A 65 -13.00 -0.04 18.11
CA ARG A 65 -13.77 -0.63 19.21
C ARG A 65 -14.65 -1.80 18.75
N ASP A 66 -15.29 -1.68 17.59
CA ASP A 66 -16.10 -2.76 17.04
C ASP A 66 -15.27 -4.04 16.85
N ILE A 67 -14.10 -3.94 16.22
CA ILE A 67 -13.18 -5.08 16.01
C ILE A 67 -12.67 -5.66 17.34
N LEU A 68 -12.36 -4.80 18.31
CA LEU A 68 -11.98 -5.23 19.67
C LEU A 68 -13.14 -5.93 20.40
N GLY A 69 -14.39 -5.56 20.11
CA GLY A 69 -15.59 -6.23 20.56
C GLY A 69 -15.92 -7.54 19.82
N GLY A 70 -15.17 -7.88 18.78
CA GLY A 70 -15.42 -9.05 17.92
C GLY A 70 -16.33 -8.78 16.73
N GLY A 71 -16.67 -7.52 16.49
CA GLY A 71 -17.42 -7.06 15.33
C GLY A 71 -16.59 -7.05 14.03
N PRO A 72 -17.25 -6.87 12.87
CA PRO A 72 -16.62 -6.98 11.56
C PRO A 72 -15.76 -5.79 11.16
N GLY A 73 -15.83 -4.65 11.86
CA GLY A 73 -15.30 -3.36 11.40
C GLY A 73 -16.28 -2.64 10.48
N ALA A 74 -15.76 -1.92 9.48
CA ALA A 74 -16.59 -1.14 8.57
C ALA A 74 -17.52 -2.02 7.70
N PRO A 75 -18.80 -1.65 7.52
CA PRO A 75 -19.75 -2.37 6.67
C PRO A 75 -19.27 -2.57 5.22
N ASP A 76 -19.67 -3.66 4.57
CA ASP A 76 -19.24 -3.98 3.20
C ASP A 76 -19.66 -2.93 2.16
N ASP A 77 -20.80 -2.28 2.39
CA ASP A 77 -21.37 -1.20 1.58
C ASP A 77 -20.92 0.20 2.04
N PHE A 78 -19.94 0.30 2.96
CA PHE A 78 -19.45 1.58 3.45
C PHE A 78 -18.78 2.40 2.33
N VAL A 79 -19.42 3.50 1.98
CA VAL A 79 -18.97 4.47 0.99
C VAL A 79 -18.07 5.53 1.64
N ILE A 80 -16.75 5.36 1.55
CA ILE A 80 -15.82 6.26 2.24
C ILE A 80 -15.91 7.72 1.73
N ASP A 81 -16.05 7.94 0.43
CA ASP A 81 -16.03 9.29 -0.14
C ASP A 81 -17.32 10.08 0.17
N GLU A 82 -18.49 9.47 0.04
CA GLU A 82 -19.77 10.11 0.42
C GLU A 82 -19.84 10.33 1.93
N PHE A 83 -19.34 9.38 2.72
CA PHE A 83 -19.25 9.53 4.16
C PHE A 83 -18.35 10.72 4.52
N ASN A 84 -17.13 10.78 3.98
CA ASN A 84 -16.19 11.88 4.22
C ASN A 84 -16.78 13.22 3.79
N ALA A 85 -17.39 13.29 2.60
CA ALA A 85 -18.04 14.50 2.11
C ALA A 85 -19.15 14.97 3.07
N THR A 86 -19.97 14.04 3.56
CA THR A 86 -21.04 14.32 4.52
C THR A 86 -20.48 14.80 5.86
N GLN A 87 -19.45 14.13 6.38
CA GLN A 87 -18.83 14.50 7.66
C GLN A 87 -18.16 15.88 7.59
N VAL A 88 -17.41 16.17 6.52
CA VAL A 88 -16.77 17.47 6.31
C VAL A 88 -17.82 18.57 6.18
N ALA A 89 -18.88 18.34 5.40
CA ALA A 89 -19.98 19.29 5.28
C ALA A 89 -20.69 19.56 6.62
N GLY A 90 -20.86 18.54 7.46
CA GLY A 90 -21.44 18.67 8.80
C GLY A 90 -20.58 19.49 9.78
N LEU A 91 -19.28 19.63 9.51
CA LEU A 91 -18.33 20.39 10.34
C LEU A 91 -18.02 21.79 9.78
N ARG A 92 -18.69 22.22 8.69
CA ARG A 92 -18.39 23.48 8.00
C ARG A 92 -18.57 24.74 8.86
N ASP A 93 -19.47 24.71 9.84
CA ASP A 93 -19.81 25.86 10.67
C ASP A 93 -19.05 25.85 12.01
N VAL A 94 -18.23 24.81 12.24
CA VAL A 94 -17.38 24.70 13.44
C VAL A 94 -16.16 25.63 13.28
N PRO A 95 -15.85 26.47 14.29
CA PRO A 95 -14.64 27.27 14.32
C PRO A 95 -13.37 26.41 14.20
N THR A 96 -12.34 26.90 13.52
CA THR A 96 -11.09 26.13 13.30
C THR A 96 -10.37 25.80 14.60
N ALA A 97 -10.39 26.69 15.59
CA ALA A 97 -9.86 26.41 16.93
C ALA A 97 -10.59 25.22 17.60
N ASP A 98 -11.92 25.17 17.46
CA ASP A 98 -12.72 24.06 17.99
C ASP A 98 -12.47 22.76 17.21
N LEU A 99 -12.17 22.84 15.90
CA LEU A 99 -11.75 21.68 15.12
C LEU A 99 -10.39 21.13 15.58
N VAL A 100 -9.44 21.99 15.94
CA VAL A 100 -8.15 21.56 16.51
C VAL A 100 -8.38 20.83 17.84
N ALA A 101 -9.17 21.42 18.75
CA ALA A 101 -9.50 20.78 20.03
C ALA A 101 -10.25 19.45 19.84
N GLN A 102 -11.17 19.37 18.87
CA GLN A 102 -11.86 18.13 18.53
C GLN A 102 -10.93 17.07 17.95
N PHE A 103 -9.92 17.46 17.16
CA PHE A 103 -8.90 16.55 16.65
C PHE A 103 -8.04 16.00 17.79
N GLU A 104 -7.57 16.85 18.70
CA GLU A 104 -6.80 16.44 19.89
C GLU A 104 -7.59 15.46 20.75
N ALA A 105 -8.87 15.74 21.01
CA ALA A 105 -9.75 14.85 21.75
C ALA A 105 -9.94 13.50 21.05
N ALA A 106 -10.14 13.50 19.73
CA ALA A 106 -10.28 12.27 18.96
C ALA A 106 -8.98 11.44 18.93
N ARG A 107 -7.82 12.10 18.81
CA ARG A 107 -6.52 11.43 18.90
C ARG A 107 -6.26 10.85 20.29
N ALA A 108 -6.60 11.59 21.35
CA ALA A 108 -6.48 11.10 22.72
C ALA A 108 -7.36 9.86 22.95
N ASP A 109 -8.56 9.81 22.36
CA ASP A 109 -9.43 8.65 22.39
C ASP A 109 -8.79 7.42 21.71
N VAL A 110 -8.23 7.60 20.50
CA VAL A 110 -7.49 6.54 19.81
C VAL A 110 -6.29 6.05 20.64
N VAL A 111 -5.52 6.95 21.24
CA VAL A 111 -4.41 6.60 22.14
C VAL A 111 -4.91 5.80 23.33
N GLY A 112 -6.02 6.22 23.95
CA GLY A 112 -6.66 5.50 25.06
C GLY A 112 -7.09 4.08 24.70
N ILE A 113 -7.63 3.88 23.49
CA ILE A 113 -7.94 2.55 22.97
C ILE A 113 -6.67 1.70 22.91
N VAL A 114 -5.60 2.18 22.28
CA VAL A 114 -4.35 1.42 22.12
C VAL A 114 -3.67 1.14 23.47
N GLN A 115 -3.76 2.05 24.44
CA GLN A 115 -3.26 1.82 25.79
C GLN A 115 -3.96 0.64 26.47
N GLY A 116 -5.27 0.46 26.23
CA GLY A 116 -6.06 -0.65 26.76
C GLY A 116 -5.86 -1.99 26.04
N MET A 117 -5.24 -2.01 24.86
CA MET A 117 -5.05 -3.22 24.06
C MET A 117 -3.98 -4.15 24.66
N THR A 118 -4.22 -5.46 24.54
CA THR A 118 -3.21 -6.50 24.70
C THR A 118 -2.42 -6.71 23.41
N ASP A 119 -1.32 -7.46 23.46
CA ASP A 119 -0.54 -7.77 22.26
C ASP A 119 -1.39 -8.50 21.21
N ALA A 120 -2.16 -9.52 21.60
CA ALA A 120 -3.01 -10.28 20.69
C ALA A 120 -4.08 -9.43 19.98
N ASP A 121 -4.51 -8.31 20.57
CA ASP A 121 -5.53 -7.45 19.97
C ASP A 121 -5.05 -6.77 18.68
N PHE A 122 -3.74 -6.56 18.53
CA PHE A 122 -3.15 -5.99 17.31
C PHE A 122 -3.31 -6.90 16.08
N ASP A 123 -3.45 -8.20 16.29
CA ASP A 123 -3.59 -9.21 15.23
C ASP A 123 -5.05 -9.50 14.87
N ARG A 124 -6.01 -8.90 15.57
CA ARG A 124 -7.43 -9.03 15.22
C ARG A 124 -7.69 -8.50 13.83
N ILE A 125 -8.47 -9.27 13.06
CA ILE A 125 -8.82 -8.95 11.68
C ILE A 125 -10.20 -8.32 11.65
N GLY A 126 -10.29 -7.10 11.10
CA GLY A 126 -11.54 -6.43 10.77
C GLY A 126 -11.49 -5.82 9.38
N ARG A 127 -12.62 -5.30 8.91
CA ARG A 127 -12.73 -4.59 7.65
C ARG A 127 -12.44 -3.09 7.83
N HIS A 128 -11.52 -2.57 7.03
CA HIS A 128 -11.29 -1.14 6.85
C HIS A 128 -11.75 -0.74 5.44
N PRO A 129 -12.41 0.42 5.24
CA PRO A 129 -12.95 0.81 3.94
C PRO A 129 -11.91 0.85 2.81
N TRP A 130 -10.65 1.16 3.13
CA TRP A 130 -9.55 1.19 2.16
C TRP A 130 -8.76 -0.14 2.06
N PHE A 131 -8.52 -0.83 3.18
CA PHE A 131 -7.65 -2.02 3.18
C PHE A 131 -8.41 -3.32 2.92
N GLY A 132 -9.75 -3.30 2.94
CA GLY A 132 -10.52 -4.52 3.11
C GLY A 132 -10.23 -5.16 4.47
N ARG A 133 -10.19 -6.49 4.54
CA ARG A 133 -9.89 -7.22 5.77
C ARG A 133 -8.40 -7.14 6.11
N ALA A 134 -8.06 -6.53 7.25
CA ALA A 134 -6.68 -6.33 7.66
C ALA A 134 -6.50 -6.44 9.19
N PRO A 135 -5.28 -6.69 9.68
CA PRO A 135 -4.96 -6.59 11.11
C PRO A 135 -5.17 -5.19 11.65
N LEU A 136 -5.66 -5.09 12.89
CA LEU A 136 -5.88 -3.83 13.59
C LEU A 136 -4.58 -3.00 13.69
N ALA A 137 -3.42 -3.65 13.82
CA ALA A 137 -2.11 -3.00 13.77
C ALA A 137 -1.89 -2.16 12.50
N ASN A 138 -2.38 -2.61 11.35
CA ASN A 138 -2.21 -1.88 10.09
C ASN A 138 -3.12 -0.66 10.04
N MET A 139 -4.35 -0.79 10.55
CA MET A 139 -5.30 0.31 10.65
C MET A 139 -4.77 1.41 11.60
N LEU A 140 -4.26 1.03 12.77
CA LEU A 140 -3.67 1.97 13.73
C LEU A 140 -2.46 2.72 13.16
N LYS A 141 -1.61 2.04 12.37
CA LYS A 141 -0.49 2.68 11.66
C LYS A 141 -0.95 3.63 10.56
N LEU A 142 -2.10 3.35 9.94
CA LEU A 142 -2.65 4.21 8.90
C LEU A 142 -3.09 5.56 9.47
N ILE A 143 -3.64 5.61 10.68
CA ILE A 143 -4.15 6.85 11.30
C ILE A 143 -3.11 7.98 11.23
N TYR A 144 -1.90 7.78 11.79
CA TYR A 144 -0.88 8.83 11.77
C TYR A 144 -0.23 9.03 10.39
N ARG A 145 -0.16 7.99 9.55
CA ARG A 145 0.37 8.12 8.18
C ARG A 145 -0.55 8.96 7.30
N HIS A 146 -1.87 8.80 7.47
CA HIS A 146 -2.90 9.55 6.78
C HIS A 146 -2.76 11.05 7.05
N ASN A 147 -2.54 11.47 8.30
CA ASN A 147 -2.27 12.89 8.58
C ASN A 147 -1.01 13.39 7.88
N ILE A 148 0.10 12.64 7.94
CA ILE A 148 1.38 13.04 7.33
C ILE A 148 1.23 13.25 5.81
N ILE A 149 0.51 12.34 5.12
CA ILE A 149 0.29 12.43 3.67
C ILE A 149 -0.45 13.73 3.33
N HIS A 150 -1.59 13.97 3.97
CA HIS A 150 -2.40 15.15 3.69
C HIS A 150 -1.76 16.46 4.17
N GLN A 151 -0.99 16.45 5.27
CA GLN A 151 -0.23 17.62 5.71
C GLN A 151 0.88 18.01 4.74
N ARG A 152 1.53 17.02 4.09
CA ARG A 152 2.48 17.30 3.02
C ARG A 152 1.80 17.99 1.84
N ASP A 153 0.58 17.58 1.50
CA ASP A 153 -0.20 18.17 0.41
C ASP A 153 -0.65 19.60 0.76
N ILE A 154 -1.08 19.83 2.01
CA ILE A 154 -1.35 21.18 2.54
C ILE A 154 -0.09 22.05 2.46
N ALA A 155 1.04 21.56 2.96
CA ALA A 155 2.28 22.32 2.98
C ALA A 155 2.69 22.76 1.56
N LYS A 156 2.60 21.85 0.60
CA LYS A 156 2.86 22.15 -0.82
C LYS A 156 1.86 23.14 -1.41
N ALA A 157 0.57 23.00 -1.08
CA ALA A 157 -0.45 23.93 -1.56
C ALA A 157 -0.27 25.34 -1.00
N LEU A 158 0.11 25.47 0.28
CA LEU A 158 0.42 26.74 0.93
C LEU A 158 1.71 27.37 0.37
N GLU A 159 2.77 26.58 0.21
CA GLU A 159 4.05 27.04 -0.35
C GLU A 159 3.90 27.57 -1.78
N THR A 160 3.16 26.83 -2.63
CA THR A 160 3.02 27.17 -4.05
C THR A 160 1.82 28.07 -4.35
N SER A 161 0.92 28.28 -3.38
CA SER A 161 -0.39 28.90 -3.56
C SER A 161 -1.22 28.25 -4.68
N ARG A 162 -0.97 26.97 -4.97
CA ARG A 162 -1.64 26.19 -6.02
C ARG A 162 -2.12 24.87 -5.45
N PRO A 163 -3.31 24.40 -5.82
CA PRO A 163 -3.77 23.08 -5.42
C PRO A 163 -2.86 22.00 -6.04
N VAL A 164 -2.72 20.88 -5.32
CA VAL A 164 -2.00 19.70 -5.78
C VAL A 164 -2.98 18.64 -6.28
N PRO A 165 -2.58 17.71 -7.17
CA PRO A 165 -3.40 16.53 -7.42
C PRO A 165 -3.63 15.81 -6.10
N HIS A 166 -4.88 15.48 -5.76
CA HIS A 166 -5.13 14.60 -4.62
C HIS A 166 -4.51 13.25 -5.00
N VAL A 167 -3.59 12.75 -4.18
CA VAL A 167 -2.85 11.51 -4.46
C VAL A 167 -3.83 10.32 -4.60
N ASP A 168 -5.05 10.47 -4.09
CA ASP A 168 -6.15 9.50 -4.20
C ASP A 168 -7.37 9.97 -5.02
N ALA A 169 -7.30 11.07 -5.78
CA ALA A 169 -8.47 11.50 -6.55
C ALA A 169 -8.73 10.60 -7.76
N GLN A 170 -9.77 9.78 -7.63
CA GLN A 170 -10.54 9.31 -8.76
C GLN A 170 -11.31 10.48 -9.41
N PRO A 171 -11.53 10.45 -10.74
CA PRO A 171 -12.42 11.41 -11.41
C PRO A 171 -13.88 11.24 -10.93
N ALA A 172 -14.60 12.36 -10.83
CA ALA A 172 -15.96 12.42 -10.31
C ALA A 172 -16.96 11.65 -11.21
N GLY A 173 -17.68 10.67 -10.65
CA GLY A 173 -18.89 10.12 -11.28
C GLY A 173 -19.14 8.60 -11.20
N GLY A 174 -18.42 7.83 -10.38
CA GLY A 174 -18.69 6.39 -10.19
C GLY A 174 -18.95 6.02 -8.72
N PRO A 175 -19.70 4.94 -8.44
CA PRO A 175 -19.96 4.48 -7.08
C PRO A 175 -18.66 3.93 -6.44
N PRO A 176 -18.59 3.85 -5.11
CA PRO A 176 -17.38 3.60 -4.34
C PRO A 176 -17.05 2.10 -4.27
N MET A 177 -15.97 1.71 -4.93
CA MET A 177 -15.19 0.53 -4.55
C MET A 177 -13.71 0.92 -4.69
N SER A 178 -12.81 0.33 -3.90
CA SER A 178 -11.42 0.24 -4.36
C SER A 178 -11.50 -0.36 -5.75
N SER A 179 -11.05 0.39 -6.75
CA SER A 179 -10.99 -0.13 -8.11
C SER A 179 -10.15 -1.42 -8.08
N ARG A 180 -10.40 -2.38 -8.99
CA ARG A 180 -9.62 -3.63 -8.99
C ARG A 180 -8.15 -3.30 -9.20
N LEU A 181 -7.84 -2.25 -9.98
CA LEU A 181 -6.50 -1.69 -10.14
C LEU A 181 -5.90 -1.24 -8.81
N ASP A 182 -6.67 -0.55 -7.97
CA ASP A 182 -6.20 -0.11 -6.65
C ASP A 182 -5.92 -1.30 -5.73
N THR A 183 -6.81 -2.31 -5.70
CA THR A 183 -6.60 -3.53 -4.89
C THR A 183 -5.35 -4.28 -5.34
N VAL A 184 -5.16 -4.44 -6.65
CA VAL A 184 -3.97 -5.05 -7.25
C VAL A 184 -2.72 -4.24 -6.90
N ARG A 185 -2.76 -2.91 -7.02
CA ARG A 185 -1.64 -2.02 -6.69
C ARG A 185 -1.21 -2.18 -5.24
N GLN A 186 -2.16 -2.14 -4.31
CA GLN A 186 -1.86 -2.26 -2.88
C GLN A 186 -1.23 -3.62 -2.55
N THR A 187 -1.72 -4.69 -3.18
CA THR A 187 -1.15 -6.04 -3.02
C THR A 187 0.29 -6.07 -3.51
N ILE A 188 0.56 -5.55 -4.72
CA ILE A 188 1.90 -5.51 -5.31
C ILE A 188 2.89 -4.71 -4.45
N LEU A 189 2.46 -3.58 -3.89
CA LEU A 189 3.29 -2.75 -3.00
C LEU A 189 3.59 -3.47 -1.67
N ALA A 190 2.58 -4.06 -1.04
CA ALA A 190 2.72 -4.74 0.25
C ALA A 190 3.67 -5.95 0.15
N ASP A 191 3.48 -6.78 -0.87
CA ASP A 191 4.33 -7.94 -1.12
C ASP A 191 5.75 -7.57 -1.54
N HIS A 192 5.93 -6.47 -2.29
CA HIS A 192 7.26 -5.96 -2.61
C HIS A 192 8.01 -5.60 -1.33
N ALA A 193 7.39 -4.79 -0.47
CA ALA A 193 7.97 -4.39 0.81
C ALA A 193 8.34 -5.61 1.65
N ALA A 194 7.40 -6.56 1.84
CA ALA A 194 7.64 -7.78 2.61
C ALA A 194 8.77 -8.65 2.03
N SER A 195 8.88 -8.74 0.70
CA SER A 195 9.96 -9.50 0.05
C SER A 195 11.31 -8.80 0.21
N MET A 196 11.34 -7.47 0.04
CA MET A 196 12.56 -6.68 0.20
C MET A 196 13.06 -6.68 1.65
N ASP A 197 12.18 -6.66 2.63
CA ASP A 197 12.54 -6.78 4.05
C ASP A 197 13.27 -8.10 4.33
N ILE A 198 12.82 -9.20 3.73
CA ILE A 198 13.51 -10.50 3.81
C ILE A 198 14.88 -10.39 3.15
N PHE A 199 14.95 -9.95 1.89
CA PHE A 199 16.21 -9.93 1.14
C PHE A 199 17.27 -9.03 1.77
N ASN A 200 16.87 -7.86 2.27
CA ASN A 200 17.79 -6.92 2.93
C ASN A 200 18.28 -7.44 4.29
N GLY A 201 17.62 -8.44 4.87
CA GLY A 201 18.02 -9.09 6.11
C GLY A 201 19.04 -10.21 5.96
N LEU A 202 19.35 -10.65 4.73
CA LEU A 202 20.31 -11.74 4.48
C LEU A 202 21.76 -11.26 4.59
N THR A 203 22.63 -12.11 5.16
CA THR A 203 24.09 -11.92 5.14
C THR A 203 24.71 -12.37 3.82
N ALA A 204 25.97 -12.01 3.59
CA ALA A 204 26.72 -12.41 2.41
C ALA A 204 26.81 -13.94 2.24
N GLU A 205 26.98 -14.67 3.35
CA GLU A 205 27.12 -16.12 3.37
C GLU A 205 25.78 -16.82 3.07
N GLN A 206 24.68 -16.27 3.59
CA GLN A 206 23.33 -16.82 3.40
C GLN A 206 22.88 -16.82 1.93
N TRP A 207 23.45 -15.96 1.10
CA TRP A 207 23.21 -15.98 -0.34
C TRP A 207 23.68 -17.26 -1.04
N SER A 208 24.63 -17.99 -0.44
CA SER A 208 25.12 -19.29 -0.95
C SER A 208 24.30 -20.48 -0.44
N THR A 209 23.30 -20.26 0.42
CA THR A 209 22.48 -21.34 0.99
C THR A 209 21.64 -22.02 -0.09
N PRO A 210 21.64 -23.37 -0.16
CA PRO A 210 20.77 -24.10 -1.07
C PRO A 210 19.28 -23.84 -0.78
N VAL A 211 18.50 -23.55 -1.82
CA VAL A 211 17.05 -23.35 -1.76
C VAL A 211 16.37 -24.38 -2.66
N PRO A 212 15.35 -25.12 -2.17
CA PRO A 212 14.58 -26.01 -3.01
C PRO A 212 13.98 -25.28 -4.22
N SER A 213 14.17 -25.85 -5.42
CA SER A 213 13.59 -25.34 -6.66
C SER A 213 12.61 -26.34 -7.24
N ASP A 214 11.40 -25.86 -7.55
CA ASP A 214 10.37 -26.62 -8.26
C ASP A 214 10.80 -27.00 -9.69
N GLU A 215 11.91 -26.44 -10.18
CA GLU A 215 12.45 -26.66 -11.54
C GLU A 215 13.51 -27.76 -11.60
N GLY A 216 13.74 -28.47 -10.48
CA GLY A 216 14.71 -29.58 -10.40
C GLY A 216 16.17 -29.13 -10.50
N ALA A 217 16.44 -27.83 -10.36
CA ALA A 217 17.78 -27.28 -10.32
C ALA A 217 18.27 -27.11 -8.88
N GLN A 218 19.57 -27.32 -8.63
CA GLN A 218 20.18 -26.98 -7.34
C GLN A 218 20.49 -25.48 -7.34
N TRP A 219 19.53 -24.70 -6.86
CA TRP A 219 19.68 -23.25 -6.76
C TRP A 219 20.13 -22.84 -5.35
N THR A 220 20.97 -21.82 -5.29
CA THR A 220 21.23 -21.07 -4.07
C THR A 220 20.18 -19.97 -3.89
N ALA A 221 20.13 -19.34 -2.71
CA ALA A 221 19.30 -18.15 -2.47
C ALA A 221 19.61 -17.03 -3.50
N ARG A 222 20.88 -16.89 -3.88
CA ARG A 222 21.32 -15.95 -4.91
C ARG A 222 20.81 -16.31 -6.31
N ASP A 223 20.73 -17.59 -6.64
CA ASP A 223 20.18 -18.03 -7.93
C ASP A 223 18.67 -17.80 -8.03
N VAL A 224 17.94 -18.02 -6.92
CA VAL A 224 16.52 -17.66 -6.81
C VAL A 224 16.35 -16.15 -6.99
N LEU A 225 17.22 -15.33 -6.38
CA LEU A 225 17.21 -13.88 -6.58
C LEU A 225 17.47 -13.49 -8.05
N ALA A 226 18.43 -14.16 -8.70
CA ALA A 226 18.74 -13.94 -10.10
C ALA A 226 17.59 -14.32 -11.04
N HIS A 227 16.85 -15.38 -10.71
CA HIS A 227 15.60 -15.75 -11.38
C HIS A 227 14.53 -14.66 -11.20
N LEU A 228 14.31 -14.22 -9.96
CA LEU A 228 13.31 -13.20 -9.64
C LEU A 228 13.54 -11.89 -10.40
N ALA A 229 14.80 -11.45 -10.48
CA ALA A 229 15.21 -10.22 -11.18
C ALA A 229 14.84 -10.20 -12.68
N VAL A 230 14.63 -11.35 -13.32
CA VAL A 230 14.16 -11.44 -14.72
C VAL A 230 12.66 -11.71 -14.81
N SER A 231 12.12 -12.45 -13.84
CA SER A 231 10.76 -13.01 -13.90
C SER A 231 9.66 -11.94 -13.98
N GLU A 232 9.81 -10.80 -13.29
CA GLU A 232 8.79 -9.75 -13.26
C GLU A 232 8.69 -9.03 -14.60
N GLU A 233 9.83 -8.66 -15.20
CA GLU A 233 9.86 -8.03 -16.52
C GLU A 233 9.37 -8.99 -17.61
N GLY A 234 9.68 -10.28 -17.50
CA GLY A 234 9.16 -11.30 -18.42
C GLY A 234 7.64 -11.44 -18.37
N GLN A 235 7.04 -11.37 -17.19
CA GLN A 235 5.58 -11.38 -17.02
C GLN A 235 4.94 -10.06 -17.44
N LEU A 236 5.54 -8.91 -17.12
CA LEU A 236 5.07 -7.61 -17.61
C LEU A 236 5.07 -7.57 -19.14
N GLY A 237 6.10 -8.12 -19.79
CA GLY A 237 6.13 -8.23 -21.24
C GLY A 237 5.01 -9.11 -21.82
N GLN A 238 4.56 -10.15 -21.10
CA GLN A 238 3.38 -10.93 -21.50
C GLN A 238 2.11 -10.09 -21.41
N ILE A 239 1.95 -9.31 -20.33
CA ILE A 239 0.83 -8.36 -20.19
C ILE A 239 0.84 -7.36 -21.35
N THR A 240 1.98 -6.71 -21.62
CA THR A 240 2.09 -5.73 -22.72
C THR A 240 1.71 -6.33 -24.08
N ARG A 241 2.17 -7.55 -24.39
CA ARG A 241 1.80 -8.24 -25.63
C ARG A 241 0.31 -8.56 -25.68
N LEU A 242 -0.26 -9.04 -24.58
CA LEU A 242 -1.69 -9.34 -24.47
C LEU A 242 -2.54 -8.09 -24.73
N LEU A 243 -2.19 -6.97 -24.10
CA LEU A 243 -2.92 -5.70 -24.24
C LEU A 243 -2.86 -5.15 -25.68
N ALA A 244 -1.75 -5.40 -26.39
CA ALA A 244 -1.59 -5.09 -27.80
C ALA A 244 -2.27 -6.10 -28.75
N GLY A 245 -3.00 -7.10 -28.22
CA GLY A 245 -3.68 -8.14 -29.01
C GLY A 245 -2.75 -9.21 -29.58
N GLY A 246 -1.52 -9.28 -29.08
CA GLY A 246 -0.49 -10.23 -29.52
C GLY A 246 -0.46 -11.53 -28.73
N VAL A 247 0.32 -12.49 -29.24
CA VAL A 247 0.62 -13.75 -28.55
C VAL A 247 1.50 -13.47 -27.34
N THR A 248 1.07 -13.92 -26.16
CA THR A 248 1.78 -13.71 -24.89
C THR A 248 3.09 -14.49 -24.80
N VAL A 249 3.05 -15.78 -25.12
CA VAL A 249 4.20 -16.70 -25.17
C VAL A 249 4.10 -17.61 -26.40
N PRO A 250 5.22 -17.97 -27.04
CA PRO A 250 5.23 -18.96 -28.13
C PRO A 250 4.64 -20.31 -27.70
N ASP A 251 4.13 -21.10 -28.64
CA ASP A 251 3.53 -22.38 -28.33
C ASP A 251 4.51 -23.40 -27.75
N ASP A 252 5.76 -23.34 -28.20
CA ASP A 252 6.89 -24.16 -27.79
C ASP A 252 7.71 -23.54 -26.63
N PHE A 253 7.13 -22.56 -25.93
CA PHE A 253 7.81 -21.91 -24.80
C PHE A 253 8.08 -22.90 -23.66
N ASP A 254 9.37 -23.09 -23.36
CA ASP A 254 9.85 -23.91 -22.25
C ASP A 254 10.32 -23.00 -21.10
N LEU A 255 9.48 -22.92 -20.06
CA LEU A 255 9.72 -22.10 -18.88
C LEU A 255 10.96 -22.55 -18.10
N ASN A 256 11.19 -23.86 -17.96
CA ASN A 256 12.34 -24.39 -17.22
C ASN A 256 13.65 -24.12 -17.97
N ARG A 257 13.64 -24.21 -19.30
CA ARG A 257 14.79 -23.80 -20.13
C ARG A 257 15.03 -22.30 -20.03
N PHE A 258 13.98 -21.48 -20.10
CA PHE A 258 14.10 -20.02 -19.99
C PHE A 258 14.70 -19.62 -18.64
N ASN A 259 14.14 -20.11 -17.53
CA ASN A 259 14.57 -19.76 -16.17
C ASN A 259 16.03 -20.16 -15.92
N ARG A 260 16.43 -21.40 -16.26
CA ARG A 260 17.84 -21.84 -16.15
C ARG A 260 18.80 -20.95 -16.94
N ARG A 261 18.42 -20.56 -18.16
CA ARG A 261 19.23 -19.66 -18.99
C ARG A 261 19.29 -18.24 -18.42
N SER A 262 18.21 -17.76 -17.82
CA SER A 262 18.16 -16.45 -17.15
C SER A 262 19.11 -16.42 -15.96
N VAL A 263 19.07 -17.42 -15.08
CA VAL A 263 20.01 -17.54 -13.95
C VAL A 263 21.46 -17.61 -14.45
N GLN A 264 21.74 -18.45 -15.46
CA GLN A 264 23.09 -18.58 -16.04
C GLN A 264 23.62 -17.24 -16.58
N LYS A 265 22.79 -16.48 -17.29
CA LYS A 265 23.18 -15.16 -17.84
C LYS A 265 23.47 -14.12 -16.77
N GLN A 266 22.94 -14.31 -15.58
CA GLN A 266 23.15 -13.39 -14.47
C GLN A 266 24.32 -13.82 -13.59
N ALA A 267 25.01 -14.95 -13.84
CA ALA A 267 25.99 -15.56 -12.93
C ALA A 267 27.00 -14.58 -12.31
N ASP A 268 27.49 -13.60 -13.07
CA ASP A 268 28.52 -12.65 -12.62
C ASP A 268 27.98 -11.47 -11.79
N LYS A 269 26.66 -11.31 -11.65
CA LYS A 269 26.06 -10.20 -10.88
C LYS A 269 26.14 -10.45 -9.37
N SER A 270 26.41 -9.40 -8.61
CA SER A 270 26.29 -9.44 -7.16
C SER A 270 24.82 -9.53 -6.72
N ALA A 271 24.56 -10.01 -5.50
CA ALA A 271 23.21 -9.96 -4.91
C ALA A 271 22.68 -8.51 -4.81
N GLU A 272 23.56 -7.55 -4.55
CA GLU A 272 23.20 -6.13 -4.50
C GLU A 272 22.69 -5.61 -5.85
N ASP A 273 23.35 -5.99 -6.96
CA ASP A 273 22.93 -5.60 -8.31
C ASP A 273 21.61 -6.26 -8.69
N LEU A 274 21.41 -7.53 -8.31
CA LEU A 274 20.14 -8.21 -8.51
C LEU A 274 18.99 -7.54 -7.72
N LEU A 275 19.24 -7.04 -6.51
CA LEU A 275 18.26 -6.28 -5.74
C LEU A 275 17.94 -4.93 -6.40
N LYS A 276 18.92 -4.27 -7.03
CA LYS A 276 18.67 -3.07 -7.84
C LYS A 276 17.77 -3.41 -9.03
N ASP A 277 18.05 -4.51 -9.73
CA ASP A 277 17.24 -4.97 -10.85
C ASP A 277 15.79 -5.29 -10.43
N ILE A 278 15.59 -5.94 -9.28
CA ILE A 278 14.24 -6.21 -8.74
C ILE A 278 13.48 -4.90 -8.45
N ARG A 279 14.13 -3.89 -7.87
CA ARG A 279 13.50 -2.58 -7.63
C ARG A 279 13.11 -1.90 -8.94
N LEU A 280 13.97 -1.97 -9.96
CA LEU A 280 13.69 -1.42 -11.29
C LEU A 280 12.54 -2.16 -11.98
N GLY A 281 12.55 -3.50 -11.95
CA GLY A 281 11.47 -4.33 -12.47
C GLY A 281 10.13 -4.04 -11.79
N HIS A 282 10.13 -3.92 -10.46
CA HIS A 282 8.94 -3.55 -9.70
C HIS A 282 8.39 -2.18 -10.08
N ALA A 283 9.26 -1.17 -10.25
CA ALA A 283 8.85 0.15 -10.70
C ALA A 283 8.18 0.10 -12.09
N LYS A 284 8.68 -0.73 -13.01
CA LYS A 284 8.05 -0.96 -14.32
C LYS A 284 6.70 -1.65 -14.19
N VAL A 285 6.54 -2.62 -13.29
CA VAL A 285 5.26 -3.29 -13.03
C VAL A 285 4.22 -2.30 -12.51
N ILE A 286 4.58 -1.45 -11.56
CA ILE A 286 3.69 -0.38 -11.06
C ILE A 286 3.34 0.61 -12.17
N ALA A 287 4.31 1.03 -12.97
CA ALA A 287 4.06 1.92 -14.10
C ALA A 287 3.12 1.28 -15.14
N GLY A 288 3.30 -0.01 -15.45
CA GLY A 288 2.44 -0.76 -16.34
C GLY A 288 1.01 -0.89 -15.81
N LEU A 289 0.83 -1.19 -14.52
CA LEU A 289 -0.48 -1.23 -13.88
C LEU A 289 -1.17 0.14 -13.92
N ASN A 290 -0.42 1.23 -13.71
CA ASN A 290 -0.95 2.58 -13.73
C ASN A 290 -1.28 3.08 -15.15
N SER A 291 -0.83 2.38 -16.20
CA SER A 291 -1.06 2.76 -17.59
C SER A 291 -2.29 2.11 -18.25
N ILE A 292 -2.97 1.20 -17.55
CA ILE A 292 -4.08 0.41 -18.11
C ILE A 292 -5.43 0.86 -17.54
N ALA A 293 -6.50 0.61 -18.29
CA ALA A 293 -7.87 0.82 -17.81
C ALA A 293 -8.40 -0.41 -17.05
N GLU A 294 -9.46 -0.21 -16.25
CA GLU A 294 -10.10 -1.28 -15.46
C GLU A 294 -10.57 -2.45 -16.33
N GLU A 295 -11.15 -2.17 -17.49
CA GLU A 295 -11.68 -3.21 -18.39
C GLU A 295 -10.57 -4.07 -19.00
N GLU A 296 -9.34 -3.55 -19.03
CA GLU A 296 -8.19 -4.30 -19.52
C GLU A 296 -7.77 -5.42 -18.56
N LEU A 297 -8.16 -5.33 -17.28
CA LEU A 297 -7.93 -6.39 -16.29
C LEU A 297 -8.60 -7.71 -16.65
N ASP A 298 -9.68 -7.68 -17.45
CA ASP A 298 -10.44 -8.86 -17.87
C ASP A 298 -9.89 -9.53 -19.13
N LYS A 299 -9.00 -8.85 -19.87
CA LYS A 299 -8.32 -9.45 -21.03
C LYS A 299 -7.55 -10.68 -20.56
N SER A 300 -7.67 -11.78 -21.30
CA SER A 300 -7.08 -13.07 -20.92
C SER A 300 -6.09 -13.55 -21.96
N GLY A 301 -4.99 -14.14 -21.49
CA GLY A 301 -3.94 -14.67 -22.35
C GLY A 301 -3.23 -15.86 -21.71
N ARG A 302 -2.49 -16.60 -22.52
CA ARG A 302 -1.71 -17.75 -22.06
C ARG A 302 -0.54 -17.26 -21.21
N HIS A 303 -0.44 -17.72 -19.99
CA HIS A 303 0.71 -17.48 -19.13
C HIS A 303 1.80 -18.52 -19.39
N ALA A 304 3.04 -18.18 -19.07
CA ALA A 304 4.22 -19.02 -19.28
C ALA A 304 4.16 -20.42 -18.65
N ARG A 305 3.30 -20.63 -17.63
CA ARG A 305 3.05 -21.95 -17.01
C ARG A 305 2.03 -22.81 -17.77
N GLY A 306 1.42 -22.27 -18.84
CA GLY A 306 0.45 -22.95 -19.69
C GLY A 306 -1.02 -22.69 -19.34
N ASP A 307 -1.31 -22.07 -18.20
CA ASP A 307 -2.64 -21.60 -17.82
C ASP A 307 -3.07 -20.38 -18.66
N VAL A 308 -4.37 -20.21 -18.91
CA VAL A 308 -4.94 -18.97 -19.47
C VAL A 308 -5.49 -18.17 -18.30
N ILE A 309 -4.96 -16.96 -18.12
CA ILE A 309 -5.29 -16.10 -16.98
C ILE A 309 -5.56 -14.67 -17.45
N THR A 310 -6.31 -13.92 -16.65
CA THR A 310 -6.62 -12.51 -16.90
C THR A 310 -5.42 -11.61 -16.62
N VAL A 311 -5.40 -10.37 -17.15
CA VAL A 311 -4.38 -9.36 -16.82
C VAL A 311 -4.33 -9.09 -15.32
N GLU A 312 -5.48 -9.07 -14.62
CA GLU A 312 -5.51 -8.98 -13.16
C GLU A 312 -4.74 -10.14 -12.50
N GLN A 313 -4.99 -11.36 -12.96
CA GLN A 313 -4.32 -12.55 -12.45
C GLN A 313 -2.83 -12.56 -12.79
N PHE A 314 -2.41 -12.03 -13.94
CA PHE A 314 -0.98 -11.82 -14.25
C PHE A 314 -0.32 -10.91 -13.21
N PHE A 315 -0.91 -9.74 -12.92
CA PHE A 315 -0.36 -8.82 -11.93
C PHE A 315 -0.30 -9.43 -10.52
N LYS A 316 -1.34 -10.17 -10.09
CA LYS A 316 -1.32 -10.92 -8.83
C LYS A 316 -0.25 -12.01 -8.83
N ARG A 317 -0.11 -12.75 -9.94
CA ARG A 317 0.89 -13.83 -10.08
C ARG A 317 2.31 -13.31 -9.96
N ILE A 318 2.64 -12.16 -10.54
CA ILE A 318 3.96 -11.51 -10.43
C ILE A 318 4.34 -11.39 -8.96
N THR A 319 3.43 -10.87 -8.14
CA THR A 319 3.74 -10.53 -6.75
C THR A 319 3.70 -11.74 -5.81
N GLU A 320 2.71 -12.63 -5.97
CA GLU A 320 2.63 -13.91 -5.25
C GLU A 320 3.88 -14.78 -5.49
N HIS A 321 4.36 -14.80 -6.74
CA HIS A 321 5.56 -15.55 -7.13
C HIS A 321 6.80 -15.05 -6.37
N ARG A 322 7.04 -13.73 -6.36
CA ARG A 322 8.15 -13.15 -5.61
C ARG A 322 8.02 -13.42 -4.12
N ARG A 323 6.84 -13.19 -3.54
CA ARG A 323 6.60 -13.38 -2.09
C ARG A 323 6.84 -14.82 -1.65
N ARG A 324 6.43 -15.80 -2.47
CA ARG A 324 6.66 -17.23 -2.23
C ARG A 324 8.16 -17.58 -2.24
N HIS A 325 8.90 -17.10 -3.24
CA HIS A 325 10.34 -17.36 -3.31
C HIS A 325 11.13 -16.66 -2.20
N ALA A 326 10.73 -15.44 -1.82
CA ALA A 326 11.31 -14.77 -0.65
C ALA A 326 11.10 -15.60 0.62
N GLU A 327 9.92 -16.21 0.78
CA GLU A 327 9.61 -17.09 1.91
C GLU A 327 10.46 -18.38 1.89
N GLN A 328 10.62 -19.01 0.72
CA GLN A 328 11.47 -20.19 0.57
C GLN A 328 12.93 -19.90 0.92
N ILE A 329 13.45 -18.74 0.48
CA ILE A 329 14.79 -18.28 0.89
C ILE A 329 14.85 -18.12 2.40
N ARG A 330 13.89 -17.39 3.00
CA ARG A 330 13.82 -17.15 4.44
C ARG A 330 13.84 -18.46 5.24
N GLN A 331 13.06 -19.45 4.80
CA GLN A 331 13.00 -20.76 5.44
C GLN A 331 14.33 -21.52 5.31
N ALA A 332 14.95 -21.50 4.14
CA ALA A 332 16.22 -22.18 3.90
C ALA A 332 17.39 -21.58 4.70
N VAL A 333 17.40 -20.27 4.94
CA VAL A 333 18.52 -19.61 5.67
C VAL A 333 18.36 -19.60 7.19
N MET A 334 17.15 -19.91 7.70
CA MET A 334 16.86 -20.00 9.13
C MET A 334 16.80 -21.44 9.66
N GLY A 335 16.62 -22.43 8.77
CA GLY A 335 16.67 -23.86 9.08
C GLY A 335 18.09 -24.38 9.13
#